data_AF-A0A349FEK3-F1
#
_entry.id   AF-A0A349FEK3-F1
#
_cell.length_a   1.000
_cell.length_b   1.000
_cell.length_c   1.000
_cell.angle_alpha   90.00
_cell.angle_beta   90.00
_cell.angle_gamma   90.00
#
_symmetry.space_group_name_H-M   'P 1'
#
loop_
_entity.id
_entity.type
_entity.pdbx_description
1 polymer ?
#
loop_
_entity_poly.entity_id
_entity_poly.type
_entity_poly.pdbx_seq_one_letter_code
_entity_poly.pdbx_strand_id
1 'polypeptide(L)'
;MSENQQEMFEHEAIDPRVLKNLGHLADENRNWPSLLMELNGVVANTLKMHGIDNSDVSLQVTLDIGEYMGGVQVYLPRGDKLRQQIRDMKIYDEYKGNNIKHLAHKYHVTDKTIYEIIARMRKLEQQQRQPDLFG
;
A
#
# COMPACT_ATOMS: atom_id res chain seq x y z
N MET A 1 -9.81 8.11 13.07
CA MET A 1 -8.38 7.92 13.43
C MET A 1 -7.58 8.28 12.19
N SER A 2 -7.49 9.57 11.88
CA SER A 2 -6.86 10.14 10.67
C SER A 2 -6.08 11.41 11.02
N GLU A 3 -5.61 11.48 12.26
CA GLU A 3 -4.65 12.46 12.76
C GLU A 3 -3.42 11.63 13.15
N ASN A 4 -2.23 12.12 12.81
CA ASN A 4 -0.89 11.52 12.99
C ASN A 4 -0.23 10.78 11.82
N GLN A 5 -0.55 11.12 10.57
CA GLN A 5 0.40 10.84 9.47
C GLN A 5 1.38 12.00 9.23
N GLN A 6 1.02 13.23 9.59
CA GLN A 6 1.90 14.40 9.39
C GLN A 6 3.01 14.53 10.44
N GLU A 7 2.84 13.98 11.65
CA GLU A 7 3.85 14.04 12.73
C GLU A 7 5.00 13.01 12.55
N MET A 8 4.91 12.07 11.60
CA MET A 8 5.89 11.00 11.43
C MET A 8 7.13 11.40 10.60
N PHE A 9 7.20 12.65 10.13
CA PHE A 9 8.23 13.13 9.20
C PHE A 9 9.18 14.17 9.81
N GLU A 10 9.46 14.11 11.12
CA GLU A 10 10.46 14.98 11.80
C GLU A 10 11.93 14.60 11.50
N HIS A 11 12.18 13.71 10.54
CA HIS A 11 13.54 13.45 10.05
C HIS A 11 13.86 14.36 8.87
N GLU A 12 15.03 14.98 8.92
CA GLU A 12 15.58 15.91 7.93
C GLU A 12 15.27 15.42 6.50
N ALA A 13 14.47 16.19 5.75
CA ALA A 13 14.02 15.79 4.42
C ALA A 13 15.22 15.41 3.55
N ILE A 14 15.24 14.18 3.06
CA ILE A 14 16.35 13.67 2.24
C ILE A 14 16.47 14.55 0.99
N ASP A 15 17.62 15.21 0.81
CA ASP A 15 17.87 16.03 -0.38
C ASP A 15 17.78 15.15 -1.63
N PRO A 16 16.82 15.41 -2.55
CA PRO A 16 16.65 14.62 -3.77
C PRO A 16 17.90 14.56 -4.64
N ARG A 17 18.84 15.52 -4.51
CA ARG A 17 20.12 15.54 -5.23
C ARG A 17 21.04 14.38 -4.85
N VAL A 18 20.91 13.81 -3.66
CA VAL A 18 21.70 12.66 -3.19
C VAL A 18 21.48 11.44 -4.10
N LEU A 19 20.31 11.34 -4.73
CA LEU A 19 19.94 10.21 -5.58
C LEU A 19 20.64 10.20 -6.94
N LYS A 20 21.17 11.35 -7.39
CA LYS A 20 22.04 11.39 -8.59
C LYS A 20 23.32 10.57 -8.39
N ASN A 21 23.71 10.36 -7.14
CA ASN A 21 24.92 9.62 -6.77
C ASN A 21 24.62 8.15 -6.42
N LEU A 22 23.35 7.71 -6.41
CA LEU A 22 22.97 6.32 -6.09
C LEU A 22 23.55 5.28 -7.03
N GLY A 23 23.80 5.65 -8.29
CA GLY A 23 24.42 4.74 -9.26
C GLY A 23 25.81 4.24 -8.81
N HIS A 24 26.47 4.97 -7.91
CA HIS A 24 27.76 4.60 -7.34
C HIS A 24 27.65 3.88 -5.98
N LEU A 25 26.47 3.87 -5.37
CA LEU A 25 26.19 3.25 -4.06
C LEU A 25 25.56 1.86 -4.19
N ALA A 26 25.64 1.24 -5.37
CA ALA A 26 25.28 -0.15 -5.58
C ALA A 26 26.25 -1.05 -4.80
N ASP A 27 26.02 -1.16 -3.50
CA ASP A 27 26.65 -2.14 -2.62
C ASP A 27 26.19 -3.53 -3.10
N GLU A 28 27.14 -4.42 -3.36
CA GLU A 28 26.97 -5.68 -4.10
C GLU A 28 25.92 -6.64 -3.50
N ASN A 29 25.47 -6.36 -2.27
CA ASN A 29 24.50 -7.16 -1.52
C ASN A 29 23.10 -6.52 -1.38
N ARG A 30 22.81 -5.38 -2.03
CA ARG A 30 21.57 -4.63 -1.79
C ARG A 30 20.91 -4.10 -3.07
N ASN A 31 19.72 -4.63 -3.39
CA ASN A 31 18.90 -4.22 -4.54
C ASN A 31 18.07 -2.96 -4.32
N TRP A 32 18.15 -2.32 -3.15
CA TRP A 32 17.28 -1.18 -2.80
C TRP A 32 17.49 0.06 -3.70
N PRO A 33 18.69 0.40 -4.20
CA PRO A 33 18.84 1.57 -5.07
C PRO A 33 18.05 1.41 -6.37
N SER A 34 18.16 0.23 -7.00
CA SER A 34 17.43 -0.09 -8.23
C SER A 34 15.92 -0.10 -8.00
N LEU A 35 15.46 -0.71 -6.89
CA LEU A 35 14.04 -0.73 -6.53
C LEU A 35 13.48 0.69 -6.31
N LEU A 36 14.26 1.58 -5.68
CA LEU A 36 13.87 2.97 -5.45
C LEU A 36 13.78 3.75 -6.76
N MET A 37 14.70 3.53 -7.71
CA MET A 37 14.64 4.13 -9.04
C MET A 37 13.44 3.63 -9.86
N GLU A 38 13.15 2.32 -9.80
CA GLU A 38 11.95 1.74 -10.43
C GLU A 38 10.67 2.35 -9.84
N LEU A 39 10.59 2.47 -8.51
CA LEU A 39 9.47 3.09 -7.83
C LEU A 39 9.29 4.56 -8.25
N ASN A 40 10.37 5.34 -8.29
CA ASN A 40 10.32 6.72 -8.79
C ASN A 40 9.85 6.80 -10.23
N GLY A 41 10.25 5.85 -11.09
CA GLY A 41 9.75 5.77 -12.46
C GLY A 41 8.22 5.59 -12.53
N VAL A 42 7.67 4.72 -11.68
CA VAL A 42 6.21 4.49 -11.59
C VAL A 42 5.48 5.73 -11.08
N VAL A 43 6.01 6.39 -10.04
CA VAL A 43 5.46 7.62 -9.48
C VAL A 43 5.49 8.75 -10.52
N ALA A 44 6.64 8.99 -11.14
CA ALA A 44 6.83 10.04 -12.14
C ALA A 44 5.89 9.86 -13.33
N ASN A 45 5.76 8.63 -13.85
CA ASN A 45 4.84 8.34 -14.95
C ASN A 45 3.39 8.62 -14.54
N THR A 46 3.01 8.27 -13.31
CA THR A 46 1.65 8.51 -12.80
C THR A 46 1.36 10.01 -12.65
N LEU A 47 2.28 10.77 -12.05
CA LEU A 47 2.17 12.22 -11.94
C LEU A 47 2.05 12.89 -13.31
N LYS A 48 2.84 12.42 -14.28
CA LYS A 48 2.78 12.92 -15.66
C LYS A 48 1.44 12.66 -16.33
N MET A 49 0.84 11.48 -16.13
CA MET A 49 -0.53 11.19 -16.61
C MET A 49 -1.59 12.13 -16.01
N HIS A 50 -1.33 12.70 -14.84
CA HIS A 50 -2.20 13.68 -14.17
C HIS A 50 -1.78 15.15 -14.43
N GLY A 51 -0.87 15.40 -15.39
CA GLY A 51 -0.45 16.75 -15.77
C GLY A 51 0.59 17.39 -14.86
N ILE A 52 1.19 16.62 -13.94
CA ILE A 52 2.27 17.07 -13.06
C ILE A 52 3.60 16.60 -13.65
N ASP A 53 4.30 17.47 -14.37
CA ASP A 53 5.62 17.19 -14.95
C ASP A 53 6.72 17.86 -14.11
N ASN A 54 6.89 17.35 -12.89
CA ASN A 54 7.93 17.81 -11.96
C ASN A 54 8.64 16.60 -11.32
N SER A 55 9.88 16.38 -11.73
CA SER A 55 10.71 15.28 -11.22
C SER A 55 11.05 15.40 -9.75
N ASP A 56 11.11 16.62 -9.20
CA ASP A 56 11.42 16.81 -7.78
C ASP A 56 10.27 16.29 -6.91
N VAL A 57 9.02 16.46 -7.39
CA VAL A 57 7.83 15.94 -6.70
C VAL A 57 7.79 14.41 -6.73
N SER A 58 8.07 13.78 -7.87
CA SER A 58 8.09 12.31 -7.94
C SER A 58 9.15 11.71 -7.03
N LEU A 59 10.29 12.41 -6.96
CA LEU A 59 11.44 11.98 -6.19
C LEU A 59 11.20 12.13 -4.69
N GLN A 60 10.62 13.27 -4.27
CA GLN A 60 10.20 13.48 -2.88
C GLN A 60 9.22 12.40 -2.43
N VAL A 61 8.16 12.13 -3.20
CA VAL A 61 7.19 11.07 -2.88
C VAL A 61 7.85 9.71 -2.75
N THR A 62 8.83 9.40 -3.60
CA THR A 62 9.54 8.12 -3.54
C THR A 62 10.41 8.00 -2.29
N LEU A 63 11.07 9.09 -1.90
CA LEU A 63 11.85 9.17 -0.66
C LEU A 63 10.96 9.02 0.57
N ASP A 64 9.81 9.71 0.59
CA ASP A 64 8.84 9.62 1.69
C ASP A 64 8.31 8.18 1.87
N ILE A 65 8.06 7.46 0.75
CA ILE A 65 7.71 6.03 0.81
C ILE A 65 8.86 5.19 1.36
N GLY A 66 10.09 5.46 0.93
CA GLY A 66 11.29 4.77 1.39
C GLY A 66 11.53 4.95 2.89
N GLU A 67 11.34 6.16 3.41
CA GLU A 67 11.44 6.48 4.83
C GLU A 67 10.35 5.77 5.64
N TYR A 68 9.10 5.84 5.17
CA TYR A 68 7.96 5.20 5.85
C TYR A 68 8.07 3.66 5.88
N MET A 69 8.53 3.06 4.78
CA MET A 69 8.65 1.60 4.66
C MET A 69 10.02 1.07 5.08
N GLY A 70 10.97 1.97 5.41
CA GLY A 70 12.33 1.64 5.79
C GLY A 70 12.38 0.70 7.00
N GLY A 71 13.27 -0.30 6.94
CA GLY A 71 13.45 -1.25 8.04
C GLY A 71 12.40 -2.37 8.15
N VAL A 72 11.32 -2.34 7.35
CA VAL A 72 10.26 -3.36 7.37
C VAL A 72 10.26 -4.18 6.07
N GLN A 73 10.27 -5.51 6.18
CA GLN A 73 10.04 -6.38 5.02
C GLN A 73 8.53 -6.41 4.71
N VAL A 74 8.11 -5.73 3.64
CA VAL A 74 6.71 -5.65 3.23
C VAL A 74 6.40 -6.62 2.10
N TYR A 75 5.37 -7.45 2.29
CA TYR A 75 4.79 -8.23 1.20
C TYR A 75 3.72 -7.41 0.47
N LEU A 76 3.93 -7.15 -0.81
CA LEU A 76 2.94 -6.51 -1.68
C LEU A 76 2.38 -7.54 -2.69
N PRO A 77 1.11 -7.95 -2.59
CA PRO A 77 0.50 -8.83 -3.58
C PRO A 77 0.41 -8.11 -4.94
N ARG A 78 0.50 -8.89 -6.03
CA ARG A 78 0.44 -8.38 -7.41
C ARG A 78 -0.78 -8.92 -8.15
N GLY A 79 -1.18 -8.20 -9.20
CA GLY A 79 -2.20 -8.63 -10.16
C GLY A 79 -3.57 -8.86 -9.53
N ASP A 80 -4.21 -9.97 -9.90
CA ASP A 80 -5.58 -10.29 -9.50
C ASP A 80 -5.74 -10.44 -7.99
N LYS A 81 -4.70 -10.91 -7.28
CA LYS A 81 -4.74 -11.03 -5.81
C LYS A 81 -4.90 -9.66 -5.14
N LEU A 82 -4.18 -8.65 -5.62
CA LEU A 82 -4.31 -7.29 -5.08
C LEU A 82 -5.71 -6.73 -5.37
N ARG A 83 -6.20 -6.89 -6.61
CA ARG A 83 -7.54 -6.43 -7.00
C ARG A 83 -8.63 -7.13 -6.18
N GLN A 84 -8.48 -8.43 -5.94
CA GLN A 84 -9.38 -9.22 -5.12
C GLN A 84 -9.38 -8.72 -3.68
N GLN A 85 -8.20 -8.51 -3.07
CA GLN A 85 -8.12 -7.99 -1.70
C GLN A 85 -8.76 -6.60 -1.58
N ILE A 86 -8.49 -5.69 -2.51
CA ILE A 86 -9.11 -4.35 -2.52
C ILE A 86 -10.63 -4.46 -2.66
N ARG A 87 -11.13 -5.33 -3.55
CA ARG A 87 -12.58 -5.57 -3.71
C ARG A 87 -13.17 -6.09 -2.41
N ASP A 88 -12.53 -7.08 -1.79
CA ASP A 88 -13.02 -7.75 -0.61
C ASP A 88 -13.03 -6.79 0.60
N MET A 89 -12.05 -5.88 0.71
CA MET A 89 -12.05 -4.78 1.69
C MET A 89 -13.24 -3.83 1.47
N LYS A 90 -13.50 -3.42 0.22
CA LYS A 90 -14.66 -2.57 -0.11
C LYS A 90 -16.00 -3.24 0.20
N ILE A 91 -16.13 -4.53 -0.11
CA ILE A 91 -17.33 -5.32 0.23
C ILE A 91 -17.56 -5.32 1.74
N TYR A 92 -16.49 -5.49 2.52
CA TYR A 92 -16.59 -5.51 3.98
C TYR A 92 -16.98 -4.14 4.56
N ASP A 93 -16.38 -3.06 4.06
CA ASP A 93 -16.71 -1.68 4.45
C ASP A 93 -18.17 -1.31 4.15
N GLU A 94 -18.70 -1.79 3.01
CA GLU A 94 -20.11 -1.57 2.63
C GLU A 94 -21.11 -2.53 3.29
N TYR A 95 -20.65 -3.52 4.06
CA TYR A 95 -21.53 -4.53 4.66
C TYR A 95 -22.29 -3.98 5.87
N LYS A 96 -23.62 -4.09 5.82
CA LYS A 96 -24.56 -3.56 6.83
C LYS A 96 -25.24 -4.64 7.67
N GLY A 97 -24.83 -5.90 7.54
CA GLY A 97 -25.48 -7.03 8.22
C GLY A 97 -26.53 -7.74 7.37
N ASN A 98 -27.34 -7.00 6.60
CA ASN A 98 -28.52 -7.51 5.91
C ASN A 98 -28.52 -7.31 4.37
N ASN A 99 -27.43 -6.81 3.80
CA ASN A 99 -27.35 -6.42 2.38
C ASN A 99 -26.55 -7.39 1.49
N ILE A 100 -26.45 -8.68 1.87
CA ILE A 100 -25.66 -9.70 1.16
C ILE A 100 -26.00 -9.78 -0.33
N LYS A 101 -27.28 -9.95 -0.68
CA LYS A 101 -27.74 -10.08 -2.07
C LYS A 101 -27.40 -8.84 -2.91
N HIS A 102 -27.51 -7.66 -2.30
CA HIS A 102 -27.16 -6.40 -2.96
C HIS A 102 -25.66 -6.34 -3.28
N LEU A 103 -24.80 -6.71 -2.32
CA LEU A 103 -23.35 -6.74 -2.52
C LEU A 103 -22.95 -7.79 -3.56
N ALA A 104 -23.54 -8.99 -3.49
CA ALA A 104 -23.31 -10.05 -4.47
C ALA A 104 -23.58 -9.56 -5.90
N HIS A 105 -24.72 -8.90 -6.12
CA HIS A 105 -25.07 -8.29 -7.40
C HIS A 105 -24.12 -7.15 -7.79
N LYS A 106 -23.86 -6.19 -6.89
CA LYS A 106 -23.00 -5.02 -7.16
C LYS A 106 -21.59 -5.42 -7.60
N TYR A 107 -21.02 -6.44 -6.94
CA TYR A 107 -19.64 -6.87 -7.19
C TYR A 107 -19.53 -8.09 -8.12
N HIS A 108 -20.65 -8.56 -8.69
CA HIS A 108 -20.70 -9.71 -9.59
C HIS A 108 -20.05 -10.98 -8.99
N VAL A 109 -20.41 -11.28 -7.75
CA VAL A 109 -19.97 -12.48 -7.03
C VAL A 109 -21.17 -13.22 -6.44
N THR A 110 -20.96 -14.44 -5.96
CA THR A 110 -22.03 -15.22 -5.33
C THR A 110 -22.26 -14.77 -3.88
N ASP A 111 -23.47 -14.97 -3.36
CA ASP A 111 -23.78 -14.77 -1.94
C ASP A 111 -22.80 -15.51 -1.03
N LYS A 112 -22.42 -16.74 -1.41
CA LYS A 112 -21.39 -17.54 -0.72
C LYS A 112 -20.05 -16.79 -0.62
N THR A 113 -19.61 -16.17 -1.70
CA THR A 113 -18.36 -15.38 -1.72
C THR A 113 -18.44 -14.21 -0.75
N ILE A 114 -19.58 -13.53 -0.69
CA ILE A 114 -19.78 -12.42 0.27
C ILE A 114 -19.67 -12.93 1.72
N TYR A 115 -20.31 -14.06 2.05
CA TYR A 115 -20.18 -14.67 3.37
C TYR A 115 -18.73 -15.03 3.72
N GLU A 116 -18.00 -15.64 2.78
CA GLU A 116 -16.58 -15.99 2.97
C GLU A 116 -15.70 -14.76 3.20
N ILE A 117 -15.94 -13.68 2.44
CA ILE A 117 -15.24 -12.40 2.61
C ILE A 117 -15.49 -11.85 4.01
N ILE A 118 -16.76 -11.77 4.44
CA ILE A 118 -17.12 -11.24 5.77
C ILE A 118 -16.49 -12.07 6.88
N ALA A 119 -16.56 -13.41 6.79
CA ALA A 119 -15.98 -14.30 7.78
C ALA A 119 -14.46 -14.10 7.90
N ARG A 120 -13.77 -14.03 6.76
CA ARG A 120 -12.31 -13.81 6.72
C ARG A 120 -11.93 -12.44 7.28
N MET A 121 -12.64 -11.37 6.92
CA MET A 121 -12.35 -10.01 7.38
C MET A 121 -12.58 -9.86 8.89
N ARG A 122 -13.65 -10.45 9.44
CA ARG A 122 -13.87 -10.50 10.89
C ARG A 122 -12.74 -11.20 11.64
N LYS A 123 -12.23 -12.31 11.09
CA LYS A 123 -11.08 -13.01 11.67
C LYS A 123 -9.84 -12.13 11.71
N LEU A 124 -9.56 -11.39 10.62
CA LEU A 124 -8.43 -10.47 10.56
C LEU A 124 -8.57 -9.32 11.56
N GLU A 125 -9.76 -8.72 11.69
CA GLU A 125 -10.01 -7.68 12.70
C GLU A 125 -9.86 -8.20 14.12
N GLN A 126 -10.34 -9.42 14.40
CA GLN A 126 -10.19 -10.04 15.71
C GLN A 126 -8.72 -10.24 16.07
N GLN A 127 -7.91 -10.77 15.14
CA GLN A 127 -6.47 -10.98 15.34
C GLN A 127 -5.72 -9.67 15.59
N GLN A 128 -6.13 -8.57 14.95
CA GLN A 128 -5.53 -7.26 15.18
C GLN A 128 -5.89 -6.66 16.56
N ARG A 129 -7.14 -6.84 17.00
CA ARG A 129 -7.60 -6.31 18.30
C ARG A 129 -7.12 -7.13 19.49
N GLN A 130 -6.99 -8.44 19.30
CA GLN A 130 -6.57 -9.37 20.33
C GLN A 130 -5.57 -10.37 19.71
N PRO A 131 -4.27 -10.08 19.77
CA PRO A 131 -3.26 -11.07 19.39
C PRO A 131 -3.44 -12.32 20.26
N ASP A 132 -3.27 -13.49 19.65
CA ASP A 132 -3.55 -14.78 20.26
C ASP A 132 -2.82 -14.90 21.61
N LEU A 133 -3.58 -15.13 22.68
CA LEU A 133 -3.03 -15.16 24.04
C LEU A 133 -2.31 -16.47 24.33
N PHE A 134 -2.41 -17.48 23.45
CA PHE A 134 -1.92 -18.82 23.75
C PHE A 134 -1.01 -19.46 22.70
N GLY A 135 -0.96 -18.96 21.46
CA GLY A 135 -0.02 -19.44 20.43
C GLY A 135 -0.31 -20.86 19.91
#